data_AF-A0A1Q2M2R4-F1
#
_entry.id   AF-A0A1Q2M2R4-F1
#
_cell.length_a   1.000
_cell.length_b   1.000
_cell.length_c   1.000
_cell.angle_alpha   90.00
_cell.angle_beta   90.00
_cell.angle_gamma   90.00
#
_symmetry.space_group_name_H-M   'P 1'
#
loop_
_entity.id
_entity.type
_entity.pdbx_description
1 polymer ?
#
loop_
_entity_poly.entity_id
_entity_poly.type
_entity_poly.pdbx_seq_one_letter_code
_entity_poly.pdbx_strand_id
1 'polypeptide(L)'
;MQQEIQQERFTEKFAEEVARRLRQLFANSKLGMQIPVVERHRLEGFMQAGIYLGINSKTELAQLMEEIHIEVFGKTIAEHKAEAPNAWVFEEIDYRQFDTPAYERNQ
;
A
#
# COMPACT_ATOMS: atom_id res chain seq x y z
N MET A 1 15.39 -3.45 27.58
CA MET A 1 14.91 -4.84 27.43
C MET A 1 13.40 -4.96 27.22
N GLN A 2 12.52 -4.71 28.19
CA GLN A 2 11.06 -4.88 28.00
C GLN A 2 10.46 -3.92 26.95
N GLN A 3 10.92 -2.67 26.88
CA GLN A 3 10.44 -1.69 25.89
C GLN A 3 10.93 -1.99 24.46
N GLU A 4 12.17 -2.48 24.32
CA GLU A 4 12.74 -2.85 23.01
C GLU A 4 11.98 -4.04 22.38
N ILE A 5 11.66 -5.07 23.18
CA ILE A 5 10.88 -6.23 22.71
C ILE A 5 9.47 -5.81 22.26
N GLN A 6 8.84 -4.84 22.92
CA GLN A 6 7.53 -4.34 22.51
C GLN A 6 7.61 -3.51 21.22
N GLN A 7 8.67 -2.73 21.06
CA GLN A 7 8.91 -1.94 19.86
C GLN A 7 9.16 -2.84 18.64
N GLU A 8 9.99 -3.89 18.79
CA GLU A 8 10.25 -4.86 17.72
C GLU A 8 8.96 -5.56 17.26
N ARG A 9 8.15 -6.07 18.20
CA ARG A 9 6.86 -6.71 17.87
C ARG A 9 5.88 -5.76 17.18
N PHE A 10 5.94 -4.47 17.48
CA PHE A 10 5.09 -3.48 16.84
C PHE A 10 5.53 -3.22 15.40
N THR A 11 6.83 -3.09 15.15
CA THR A 11 7.39 -2.97 13.79
C THR A 11 7.07 -4.19 12.94
N GLU A 12 7.22 -5.40 13.48
CA GLU A 12 6.85 -6.64 12.80
C GLU A 12 5.38 -6.65 12.37
N LYS A 13 4.47 -6.37 13.31
CA LYS A 13 3.03 -6.30 13.01
C LYS A 13 2.67 -5.26 11.95
N PHE A 14 3.36 -4.11 11.97
CA PHE A 14 3.13 -3.07 10.98
C PHE A 14 3.55 -3.55 9.58
N ALA A 15 4.75 -4.13 9.46
CA ALA A 15 5.24 -4.68 8.20
C ALA A 15 4.36 -5.84 7.69
N GLU A 16 3.89 -6.72 8.58
CA GLU A 16 2.93 -7.79 8.24
C GLU A 16 1.62 -7.25 7.67
N GLU A 17 1.07 -6.18 8.25
CA GLU A 17 -0.17 -5.57 7.77
C GLU A 17 0.02 -4.85 6.42
N VAL A 18 1.15 -4.16 6.22
CA VAL A 18 1.53 -3.61 4.90
C VAL A 18 1.62 -4.75 3.89
N ALA A 19 2.30 -5.85 4.23
CA ALA A 19 2.48 -6.98 3.34
C ALA A 19 1.16 -7.64 2.95
N ARG A 20 0.26 -7.84 3.92
CA ARG A 20 -1.08 -8.40 3.70
C ARG A 20 -1.88 -7.55 2.70
N ARG A 21 -1.87 -6.23 2.85
CA ARG A 21 -2.59 -5.31 1.96
C ARG A 21 -1.99 -5.27 0.56
N LEU A 22 -0.66 -5.24 0.44
CA LEU A 22 0.04 -5.30 -0.84
C LEU A 22 -0.28 -6.59 -1.61
N ARG A 23 -0.24 -7.75 -0.94
CA ARG A 23 -0.61 -9.04 -1.55
C ARG A 23 -2.03 -9.02 -2.09
N GLN A 24 -2.98 -8.53 -1.29
CA GLN A 24 -4.38 -8.44 -1.70
C GLN A 24 -4.55 -7.53 -2.93
N LEU A 25 -3.89 -6.37 -2.92
CA LEU A 25 -3.95 -5.40 -4.02
C LEU A 25 -3.36 -6.00 -5.31
N PHE A 26 -2.16 -6.60 -5.24
CA PHE A 26 -1.52 -7.22 -6.40
C PHE A 26 -2.23 -8.47 -6.89
N ALA A 27 -2.76 -9.32 -6.00
CA ALA A 27 -3.56 -10.48 -6.40
C ALA A 27 -4.82 -10.04 -7.18
N ASN A 28 -5.50 -8.99 -6.71
CA ASN A 28 -6.65 -8.42 -7.41
C ASN A 28 -6.26 -7.87 -8.78
N SER A 29 -5.15 -7.13 -8.87
CA SER A 29 -4.62 -6.61 -10.13
C SER A 29 -4.26 -7.74 -11.10
N LYS A 30 -3.64 -8.82 -10.62
CA LYS A 30 -3.25 -9.98 -11.44
C LYS A 30 -4.47 -10.70 -12.02
N LEU A 31 -5.59 -10.71 -11.30
CA LEU A 31 -6.87 -11.23 -11.77
C LEU A 31 -7.60 -10.29 -12.74
N GLY A 32 -7.01 -9.13 -13.07
CA GLY A 32 -7.62 -8.14 -13.95
C GLY A 32 -8.75 -7.34 -13.28
N MET A 33 -8.90 -7.45 -11.96
CA MET A 33 -9.88 -6.65 -11.22
C MET A 33 -9.36 -5.23 -11.06
N GLN A 34 -10.23 -4.24 -11.30
CA GLN A 34 -9.91 -2.86 -11.00
C GLN A 34 -9.75 -2.68 -9.49
N ILE A 35 -8.56 -2.25 -9.07
CA ILE A 35 -8.32 -1.90 -7.68
C ILE A 35 -9.00 -0.55 -7.43
N PRO A 36 -9.90 -0.45 -6.43
CA PRO A 36 -10.49 0.83 -6.09
C PRO A 36 -9.40 1.84 -5.70
N VAL A 37 -9.45 3.01 -6.31
CA VAL A 37 -8.52 4.14 -6.08
C VAL A 37 -8.33 4.43 -4.59
N VAL A 38 -9.44 4.37 -3.84
CA VAL A 38 -9.50 4.61 -2.40
C VAL A 38 -8.62 3.63 -1.63
N GLU A 39 -8.60 2.34 -2.00
CA GLU A 39 -7.81 1.31 -1.30
C GLU A 39 -6.31 1.51 -1.53
N ARG A 40 -5.92 1.92 -2.75
CA ARG A 40 -4.54 2.30 -3.06
C ARG A 40 -4.09 3.49 -2.22
N HIS A 41 -4.86 4.59 -2.20
CA HIS A 41 -4.50 5.77 -1.40
C HIS A 41 -4.50 5.49 0.10
N ARG A 42 -5.40 4.64 0.60
CA ARG A 42 -5.39 4.20 2.01
C ARG A 42 -4.11 3.44 2.35
N LEU A 43 -3.65 2.56 1.48
CA LEU A 43 -2.39 1.82 1.68
C LEU A 43 -1.19 2.77 1.62
N GLU A 44 -1.14 3.68 0.65
CA GLU A 44 -0.09 4.70 0.56
C GLU A 44 -0.04 5.57 1.81
N GLY A 45 -1.18 6.08 2.27
CA GLY A 45 -1.28 6.88 3.50
C GLY A 45 -0.86 6.08 4.74
N PHE A 46 -1.24 4.81 4.83
CA PHE A 46 -0.82 3.92 5.90
C PHE A 46 0.70 3.74 5.93
N MET A 47 1.33 3.47 4.77
CA MET A 47 2.78 3.37 4.65
C MET A 47 3.50 4.68 5.00
N GLN A 48 2.98 5.83 4.55
CA GLN A 48 3.54 7.14 4.89
C GLN A 48 3.46 7.42 6.39
N ALA A 49 2.38 7.02 7.06
CA ALA A 49 2.30 7.12 8.52
C ALA A 49 3.38 6.27 9.21
N GLY A 50 3.64 5.05 8.72
CA GLY A 50 4.72 4.21 9.24
C GLY A 50 6.11 4.84 9.09
N ILE A 51 6.37 5.47 7.95
CA ILE A 51 7.62 6.21 7.70
C ILE A 51 7.73 7.42 8.62
N TYR A 52 6.67 8.22 8.72
CA TYR A 52 6.65 9.42 9.56
C TYR A 52 6.84 9.10 11.05
N LEU A 53 6.27 8.00 11.52
CA LEU A 53 6.40 7.54 12.90
C LEU A 53 7.72 6.82 13.18
N GLY A 54 8.59 6.64 12.18
CA GLY A 54 9.88 5.95 12.33
C GLY A 54 9.75 4.44 12.57
N ILE A 55 8.61 3.83 12.20
CA ILE A 55 8.39 2.39 12.33
C ILE A 55 9.19 1.64 11.26
N ASN A 56 9.15 2.15 10.03
CA ASN A 56 9.91 1.63 8.90
C ASN A 56 10.52 2.77 8.09
N SER A 57 11.63 2.48 7.41
CA SER A 57 12.18 3.40 6.43
C SER A 57 11.44 3.29 5.08
N LYS A 58 11.55 4.34 4.27
CA LYS A 58 11.07 4.32 2.88
C LYS A 58 11.70 3.16 2.09
N THR A 59 12.97 2.86 2.33
CA THR A 59 13.71 1.80 1.65
C THR A 59 13.18 0.42 2.03
N GLU A 60 12.92 0.17 3.31
CA GLU A 60 12.35 -1.09 3.80
C GLU A 60 10.98 -1.37 3.18
N LEU A 61 10.08 -0.38 3.19
CA LEU A 61 8.75 -0.56 2.60
C LEU A 61 8.80 -0.71 1.08
N ALA A 62 9.76 -0.06 0.40
CA ALA A 62 9.96 -0.23 -1.03
C ALA A 62 10.48 -1.64 -1.37
N GLN A 63 11.41 -2.19 -0.56
CA GLN A 63 11.89 -3.56 -0.69
C GLN A 63 10.77 -4.57 -0.46
N LEU A 64 9.99 -4.40 0.61
CA LEU A 64 8.81 -5.23 0.90
C LEU A 64 7.81 -5.22 -0.26
N MET A 65 7.56 -4.05 -0.85
CA MET A 65 6.69 -3.91 -2.02
C MET A 65 7.24 -4.66 -3.24
N GLU A 66 8.55 -4.57 -3.49
CA GLU A 66 9.22 -5.28 -4.60
C GLU A 66 9.14 -6.80 -4.41
N GLU A 67 9.45 -7.30 -3.20
CA GLU A 67 9.40 -8.72 -2.86
C GLU A 67 8.00 -9.30 -3.07
N ILE A 68 6.96 -8.60 -2.61
CA ILE A 68 5.57 -9.03 -2.77
C ILE A 68 5.13 -8.93 -4.24
N HIS A 69 5.63 -7.94 -4.98
CA HIS A 69 5.36 -7.87 -6.42
C HIS A 69 5.97 -9.08 -7.14
N ILE A 70 7.20 -9.46 -6.81
CA ILE A 70 7.84 -10.67 -7.34
C ILE A 70 7.06 -11.92 -6.92
N GLU A 71 6.64 -12.02 -5.66
CA GLU A 71 5.83 -13.13 -5.14
C GLU A 71 4.55 -13.33 -5.97
N VAL A 72 3.86 -12.23 -6.30
CA VAL A 72 2.57 -12.29 -7.01
C VAL A 72 2.75 -12.41 -8.52
N PHE A 73 3.65 -11.64 -9.14
CA PHE A 73 3.77 -11.54 -10.60
C PHE A 73 4.92 -12.37 -11.19
N GLY A 74 5.85 -12.86 -10.37
CA GLY A 74 7.04 -13.60 -10.81
C GLY A 74 8.12 -12.73 -11.46
N LYS A 75 8.00 -11.40 -11.36
CA LYS A 75 8.91 -10.41 -11.97
C LYS A 75 8.96 -9.14 -11.14
N THR A 76 10.02 -8.37 -11.32
CA THR A 76 10.21 -7.08 -10.66
C THR A 76 9.19 -6.05 -11.14
N ILE A 77 8.99 -4.99 -10.36
CA ILE A 77 8.18 -3.84 -10.76
C ILE A 77 8.77 -3.19 -12.01
N ALA A 78 10.10 -3.12 -12.09
CA ALA A 78 10.82 -2.54 -13.22
C ALA A 78 10.59 -3.35 -14.52
N GLU A 79 10.73 -4.67 -14.47
CA GLU A 79 10.45 -5.56 -15.60
C GLU A 79 8.98 -5.46 -16.03
N HIS A 80 8.07 -5.47 -15.07
CA HIS A 80 6.64 -5.37 -15.36
C HIS A 80 6.26 -4.05 -16.04
N LYS A 81 6.86 -2.92 -15.63
CA LYS A 81 6.67 -1.62 -16.27
C LYS A 81 7.27 -1.57 -17.68
N ALA A 82 8.41 -2.23 -17.91
CA ALA A 82 9.03 -2.29 -19.22
C ALA A 82 8.17 -3.06 -20.23
N GLU A 83 7.49 -4.12 -19.78
CA GLU A 83 6.58 -4.93 -20.60
C GLU A 83 5.21 -4.27 -20.84
N ALA A 84 4.73 -3.45 -19.89
CA ALA A 84 3.42 -2.81 -19.94
C ALA A 84 3.50 -1.30 -19.62
N PRO A 85 4.09 -0.47 -20.50
CA PRO A 85 4.32 0.95 -20.24
C PRO A 85 3.03 1.79 -20.04
N ASN A 86 1.88 1.28 -20.48
CA ASN A 86 0.58 1.99 -20.41
C ASN A 86 -0.33 1.53 -19.24
N ALA A 87 0.16 0.73 -18.30
CA ALA A 87 -0.67 0.23 -17.19
C ALA A 87 -0.87 1.24 -16.04
N TRP A 88 -0.21 2.40 -16.07
CA TRP A 88 -0.44 3.47 -15.09
C TRP A 88 -1.65 4.30 -15.47
N VAL A 89 -2.82 3.91 -14.95
CA VAL A 89 -4.02 4.75 -15.00
C VAL A 89 -3.78 5.95 -14.08
N PHE A 90 -3.57 7.11 -14.69
CA PHE A 90 -3.63 8.40 -14.00
C PHE A 90 -5.11 8.60 -13.63
N GLU A 91 -5.44 8.55 -12.35
CA GLU A 91 -6.83 8.69 -11.88
C GLU A 91 -6.97 9.95 -11.04
N GLU A 92 -7.90 10.79 -11.46
CA GLU A 92 -8.31 12.00 -10.78
C GLU A 92 -8.92 11.64 -9.41
N ILE A 93 -8.37 12.22 -8.34
CA ILE A 93 -8.88 12.00 -6.98
C ILE A 93 -10.16 12.83 -6.84
N ASP A 94 -11.30 12.15 -6.71
CA ASP A 94 -12.56 12.82 -6.41
C ASP A 94 -12.63 13.25 -4.94
N TYR A 95 -12.27 14.52 -4.69
CA TYR A 95 -12.31 15.12 -3.37
C TYR A 95 -13.72 15.55 -2.92
N ARG A 96 -14.75 15.44 -3.78
CA ARG A 96 -16.12 15.92 -3.46
C ARG A 96 -16.72 15.25 -2.22
N GLN A 97 -16.29 14.04 -1.88
CA GLN A 97 -16.68 13.35 -0.64
C GLN A 97 -16.27 14.11 0.63
N PHE A 98 -15.23 14.95 0.55
CA PHE A 98 -14.75 15.75 1.67
C PHE A 98 -15.39 17.13 1.76
N ASP A 99 -16.00 17.59 0.66
CA ASP A 99 -16.75 18.85 0.61
C ASP A 99 -18.06 18.76 1.41
N THR A 100 -18.58 17.54 1.61
CA THR A 100 -19.75 17.30 2.45
C THR A 100 -19.35 17.24 3.93
N PRO A 101 -20.01 17.99 4.83
CA PRO A 101 -19.77 17.93 6.27
C PRO A 101 -19.95 16.50 6.82
N ALA A 102 -19.14 16.13 7.83
CA ALA A 102 -19.13 14.77 8.38
C ALA A 102 -20.50 14.25 8.85
N TYR A 103 -21.41 15.13 9.28
CA TYR A 103 -22.76 14.78 9.72
C TYR A 103 -23.73 14.44 8.57
N GLU A 104 -23.37 14.76 7.32
CA GLU A 104 -24.17 14.50 6.11
C GLU A 104 -23.65 13.28 5.32
N ARG A 105 -22.52 12.69 5.74
CA ARG A 105 -21.88 11.57 5.00
C ARG A 105 -22.52 10.20 5.23
N ASN A 106 -23.37 10.03 6.25
CA ASN A 106 -23.92 8.74 6.71
C ASN A 106 -25.46 8.71 6.83
N GLN A 107 -26.20 9.35 5.91
CA GLN A 107 -27.66 9.15 5.79
C GLN A 107 -27.99 8.31 4.56
#